data_AF-A0A920VK36-F1
#
_entry.id   AF-A0A920VK36-F1
#
_cell.length_a   1.000
_cell.length_b   1.000
_cell.length_c   1.000
_cell.angle_alpha   90.00
_cell.angle_beta   90.00
_cell.angle_gamma   90.00
#
_symmetry.space_group_name_H-M   'P 1'
#
loop_
_entity.id
_entity.type
_entity.pdbx_description
1 polymer ?
#
loop_
_entity_poly.entity_id
_entity_poly.type
_entity_poly.pdbx_seq_one_letter_code
_entity_poly.pdbx_strand_id
1 'polypeptide(L)' 'MTGMVKSLNVSVATSLLLFEAFRQRQAAGMYEKSRLSPSEFEQLLFEWSWPSVAAAKRRDGKPYPSLGADGEILPESD' A
#
# COMPACT_ATOMS: atom_id res chain seq x y z
N MET A 1 12.33 -23.67 19.71
CA MET A 1 12.60 -24.67 18.64
C MET A 1 12.76 -26.01 19.30
N THR A 2 12.09 -27.04 18.81
CA THR A 2 12.06 -28.40 19.41
C THR A 2 13.00 -29.39 18.71
N GLY A 3 13.78 -28.94 17.73
CA GLY A 3 14.76 -29.75 16.98
C GLY A 3 16.20 -29.27 17.15
N MET A 4 17.13 -29.87 16.39
CA MET A 4 18.58 -29.59 16.47
C MET A 4 18.98 -28.20 15.95
N VAL A 5 18.07 -27.49 15.27
CA VAL A 5 18.34 -26.17 14.69
C VAL A 5 18.13 -25.06 15.72
N LYS A 6 19.03 -24.07 15.69
CA LYS A 6 19.06 -22.93 16.64
C LYS A 6 18.36 -21.67 16.11
N SER A 7 18.05 -21.63 14.81
CA SER A 7 17.39 -20.53 14.12
C SER A 7 16.62 -21.04 12.90
N LEU A 8 15.61 -20.27 12.49
CA LEU A 8 14.98 -20.42 11.18
C LEU A 8 15.70 -19.51 10.17
N ASN A 9 15.54 -19.82 8.89
CA ASN A 9 15.85 -18.85 7.84
C ASN A 9 15.04 -17.56 8.08
N VAL A 10 15.67 -16.40 7.92
CA VAL A 10 15.05 -15.10 8.22
C VAL A 10 13.77 -14.85 7.41
N SER A 11 13.71 -15.25 6.14
CA SER A 11 12.50 -15.10 5.33
C SER A 11 11.39 -16.03 5.81
N VAL A 12 11.72 -17.25 6.22
CA VAL A 12 10.76 -18.21 6.79
C VAL A 12 10.19 -17.70 8.12
N ALA A 13 11.05 -17.23 9.02
CA ALA A 13 10.62 -16.62 10.27
C ALA A 13 9.71 -15.41 10.03
N THR A 14 10.09 -14.53 9.09
CA THR A 14 9.31 -13.33 8.74
C THR A 14 7.94 -13.71 8.18
N SER A 15 7.88 -14.66 7.24
CA SER A 15 6.63 -15.15 6.67
C SER A 15 5.71 -15.70 7.74
N LEU A 16 6.20 -16.57 8.64
CA LEU A 16 5.38 -17.14 9.73
C LEU A 16 4.76 -16.05 10.61
N LEU A 17 5.54 -15.03 10.96
CA LEU A 17 5.05 -13.90 11.77
C LEU A 17 4.01 -13.06 11.01
N LEU A 18 4.26 -12.75 9.75
CA LEU A 18 3.34 -11.94 8.93
C LEU A 18 2.02 -12.67 8.66
N PHE A 19 2.05 -14.00 8.43
CA PHE A 19 0.84 -14.78 8.21
C PHE A 19 -0.01 -14.91 9.48
N GLU A 20 0.59 -15.06 10.66
CA GLU A 20 -0.19 -15.05 11.90
C GLU A 20 -0.78 -13.65 12.18
N ALA A 21 -0.02 -12.57 11.94
CA ALA A 21 -0.54 -11.22 12.02
C ALA A 21 -1.71 -11.00 11.03
N PHE A 22 -1.59 -11.49 9.80
CA PHE A 22 -2.66 -11.47 8.81
C PHE A 22 -3.90 -12.21 9.33
N ARG A 23 -3.74 -13.44 9.83
CA ARG A 23 -4.86 -14.26 10.37
C ARG A 23 -5.58 -13.53 11.51
N GLN A 24 -4.85 -12.92 12.45
CA GLN A 24 -5.42 -12.15 13.55
C GLN A 24 -6.19 -10.91 13.05
N ARG A 25 -5.61 -10.16 12.11
CA ARG A 25 -6.22 -8.97 11.52
C ARG A 25 -7.47 -9.31 10.72
N GLN A 26 -7.45 -10.42 9.98
CA GLN A 26 -8.61 -10.91 9.24
C GLN A 26 -9.73 -11.31 10.20
N ALA A 27 -9.43 -12.07 11.26
CA ALA A 27 -10.43 -12.44 12.27
C ALA A 27 -11.04 -11.22 12.99
N ALA A 28 -10.28 -10.13 13.11
CA ALA A 28 -10.76 -8.86 13.65
C ALA A 28 -11.46 -7.95 12.61
N GLY A 29 -11.66 -8.42 11.37
CA GLY A 29 -12.32 -7.64 10.30
C GLY A 29 -11.51 -6.45 9.80
N MET A 30 -10.21 -6.38 10.08
CA MET A 30 -9.36 -5.21 9.77
C MET A 30 -9.07 -5.04 8.26
N TYR A 31 -9.48 -5.99 7.42
CA TYR A 31 -9.35 -5.94 5.96
C TYR A 31 -10.70 -5.68 5.24
N GLU A 32 -11.81 -5.59 5.96
CA GLU A 32 -13.14 -5.38 5.35
C GLU A 32 -13.31 -3.97 4.75
N LYS A 33 -12.52 -2.99 5.23
CA LYS A 33 -12.51 -1.61 4.73
C LYS A 33 -11.09 -1.08 4.70
N SER A 34 -10.84 -0.12 3.81
CA SER A 34 -9.58 0.61 3.80
C SER A 34 -9.35 1.27 5.16
N ARG A 35 -8.13 1.15 5.67
CA ARG A 35 -7.66 1.79 6.91
C ARG A 35 -6.84 3.06 6.65
N LEU A 36 -6.61 3.38 5.38
CA LEU A 36 -6.02 4.63 4.96
C LEU A 36 -7.10 5.72 4.97
N SER A 37 -6.73 6.96 5.28
CA SER A 37 -7.63 8.08 5.01
C SER A 37 -7.88 8.19 3.49
N PRO A 38 -9.02 8.75 3.06
CA PRO A 38 -9.31 8.94 1.64
C PRO A 38 -8.19 9.69 0.89
N SER A 39 -7.62 10.73 1.49
CA SER A 39 -6.52 11.50 0.90
C SER A 39 -5.23 10.70 0.77
N GLU A 40 -4.86 9.90 1.77
CA GLU A 40 -3.68 9.02 1.68
C GLU A 40 -3.87 7.95 0.62
N PHE A 41 -5.09 7.38 0.53
CA PHE A 41 -5.42 6.39 -0.48
C PHE A 41 -5.31 6.96 -1.89
N GLU A 42 -5.92 8.12 -2.15
CA GLU A 42 -5.86 8.80 -3.46
C GLU A 42 -4.43 9.17 -3.84
N GLN A 43 -3.65 9.70 -2.88
CA GLN A 43 -2.25 10.03 -3.11
C GLN A 43 -1.45 8.79 -3.50
N LEU A 44 -1.53 7.71 -2.73
CA LEU A 44 -0.81 6.47 -3.00
C LEU A 44 -1.25 5.83 -4.33
N LEU A 45 -2.55 5.85 -4.60
CA LEU A 45 -3.11 5.35 -5.86
C LEU A 45 -2.51 6.11 -7.06
N PHE A 46 -2.42 7.44 -6.98
CA PHE A 46 -1.77 8.24 -8.02
C PHE A 46 -0.28 7.92 -8.15
N GLU A 47 0.45 7.86 -7.04
CA GLU A 47 1.89 7.60 -7.04
C GLU A 47 2.25 6.23 -7.64
N TRP A 48 1.42 5.22 -7.39
CA TRP A 48 1.66 3.87 -7.90
C TRP A 48 1.18 3.67 -9.34
N SER A 49 0.12 4.36 -9.75
CA SER A 49 -0.40 4.30 -11.12
C SER A 49 0.47 5.10 -12.10
N TRP A 50 0.98 6.26 -11.67
CA TRP A 50 1.76 7.19 -12.50
C TRP A 50 3.07 7.65 -11.84
N PRO A 51 4.01 6.74 -11.53
CA PRO A 51 5.19 7.06 -10.73
C PRO A 51 6.07 8.17 -11.32
N SER A 52 6.24 8.20 -12.65
CA SER A 52 7.01 9.25 -13.32
C SER A 52 6.35 10.63 -13.23
N VAL A 53 5.03 10.70 -13.36
CA VAL A 53 4.27 11.96 -13.26
C VAL A 53 4.24 12.44 -11.80
N ALA A 54 4.02 11.52 -10.87
CA ALA A 54 4.05 11.81 -9.43
C ALA A 54 5.40 12.36 -8.97
N ALA A 55 6.50 11.80 -9.45
CA ALA A 55 7.85 12.31 -9.18
C ALA A 55 8.04 13.75 -9.71
N ALA A 56 7.55 14.03 -10.93
CA ALA A 56 7.61 15.37 -11.52
C ALA A 56 6.76 16.39 -10.72
N LYS A 57 5.50 16.06 -10.42
CA LYS A 57 4.60 16.93 -9.64
C LYS A 57 5.14 17.19 -8.23
N ARG A 58 5.73 16.18 -7.58
CA ARG A 58 6.36 16.32 -6.26
C ARG A 58 7.57 17.27 -6.30
N ARG A 59 8.43 17.13 -7.31
CA ARG A 59 9.57 18.05 -7.51
C ARG A 59 9.10 19.49 -7.72
N ASP A 60 8.00 19.67 -8.43
CA ASP A 60 7.45 20.98 -8.76
C ASP A 60 6.53 21.53 -7.64
N GLY A 61 6.31 20.78 -6.55
CA GLY A 61 5.42 21.17 -5.44
C GLY A 61 3.94 21.28 -5.81
N LYS A 62 3.51 20.63 -6.90
CA LYS A 62 2.15 20.71 -7.44
C LYS A 62 1.27 19.56 -6.91
N PRO A 63 -0.05 19.80 -6.73
CA PRO A 63 -0.98 18.75 -6.34
C PRO A 63 -1.09 17.67 -7.44
N TYR A 64 -1.53 16.49 -7.03
CA TYR A 64 -1.83 15.41 -7.96
C TYR A 64 -3.21 15.61 -8.60
N PRO A 65 -3.34 15.44 -9.92
CA PRO A 65 -4.64 15.49 -10.58
C PRO A 65 -5.50 14.31 -10.14
N SER A 66 -6.81 14.45 -10.32
CA SER A 66 -7.76 13.37 -10.04
C SER A 66 -7.61 12.24 -11.05
N LEU A 67 -7.83 11.00 -10.58
CA LEU A 67 -7.88 9.83 -11.43
C LEU A 67 -9.33 9.45 -11.74
N GLY A 68 -9.56 8.98 -12.96
CA GLY A 68 -10.80 8.32 -13.34
C GLY A 68 -10.85 6.87 -12.87
N ALA A 69 -11.94 6.18 -13.23
CA ALA A 69 -12.21 4.83 -12.76
C ALA A 69 -11.19 3.79 -13.26
N ASP A 70 -10.59 4.04 -14.43
CA ASP A 70 -9.61 3.15 -15.06
C ASP A 70 -8.17 3.61 -14.77
N GLY A 71 -7.99 4.57 -13.86
CA GLY A 71 -6.69 5.12 -13.48
C GLY A 71 -6.12 6.12 -14.49
N GLU A 72 -6.93 6.58 -15.45
CA GLU A 72 -6.59 7.67 -16.35
C GLU A 72 -6.52 9.01 -15.61
N ILE A 73 -5.59 9.88 -16.02
CA ILE A 73 -5.51 11.24 -15.49
C ILE A 73 -6.66 12.05 -16.08
N LEU A 74 -7.53 12.57 -15.22
CA LEU A 74 -8.62 13.43 -15.65
C LEU A 74 -8.10 14.84 -15.98
N PRO A 75 -8.68 15.52 -16.99
CA PRO A 75 -8.40 16.92 -17.22
C PRO A 75 -8.71 17.74 -15.97
N GLU A 76 -7.88 18.74 -15.66
CA GLU A 76 -8.22 19.74 -14.64
C GLU A 76 -9.53 20.40 -15.08
N SER A 77 -10.57 20.30 -14.24
CA SER A 77 -11.84 20.96 -14.48
C SER A 77 -11.63 22.46 -14.28
N ASP A 78 -11.98 23.30 -15.27
CA ASP A 78 -11.99 24.76 -15.17
C ASP A 78 -12.92 25.26 -14.04
#